data_AF-A0A9Q3W5F7-F1
#
_entry.id   AF-A0A9Q3W5F7-F1
#
_cell.length_a   1.000
_cell.length_b   1.000
_cell.length_c   1.000
_cell.angle_alpha   90.00
_cell.angle_beta   90.00
_cell.angle_gamma   90.00
#
_symmetry.space_group_name_H-M   'P 1'
#
loop_
_entity.id
_entity.type
_entity.pdbx_description
1 polymer ?
#
loop_
_entity_poly.entity_id
_entity_poly.type
_entity_poly.pdbx_seq_one_letter_code
_entity_poly.pdbx_strand_id
1 'polypeptide(L)'
;MSTAIVSHAQRLSRIAAALLGGYVFAWGFIALGVAAAFAAGMPFHDAEHLFSLLAFMLYLVTFLWSFAARDSRRVWLVLAGGGALMAALASLIQHALV
;
A
#
# COMPACT_ATOMS: atom_id res chain seq x y z
N MET A 1 -14.80 3.19 -36.29
CA MET A 1 -14.48 3.19 -34.85
C MET A 1 -13.48 2.08 -34.61
N SER A 2 -12.17 2.38 -34.53
CA SER A 2 -11.13 1.39 -34.30
C SER A 2 -11.28 0.82 -32.89
N THR A 3 -11.52 -0.48 -32.80
CA THR A 3 -11.40 -1.26 -31.57
C THR A 3 -9.94 -1.25 -31.14
N ALA A 4 -9.57 -0.29 -30.28
CA ALA A 4 -8.26 -0.24 -29.68
C ALA A 4 -8.02 -1.55 -28.92
N ILE A 5 -7.15 -2.41 -29.44
CA ILE A 5 -6.71 -3.62 -28.76
C ILE A 5 -6.04 -3.14 -27.46
N VAL A 6 -6.65 -3.43 -26.32
CA VAL A 6 -6.03 -3.20 -25.01
C VAL A 6 -4.69 -3.94 -25.02
N SER A 7 -3.59 -3.19 -24.99
CA SER A 7 -2.26 -3.78 -25.09
C SER A 7 -2.04 -4.73 -23.91
N HIS A 8 -1.41 -5.88 -24.16
CA HIS A 8 -1.08 -6.84 -23.11
C HIS A 8 -0.26 -6.18 -21.98
N ALA A 9 0.61 -5.23 -22.35
CA ALA A 9 1.39 -4.42 -21.41
C ALA A 9 0.52 -3.62 -20.44
N GLN A 10 -0.60 -3.06 -20.89
CA GLN A 10 -1.50 -2.29 -20.03
C GLN A 10 -2.25 -3.18 -19.03
N ARG A 11 -2.64 -4.41 -19.43
CA ARG A 11 -3.23 -5.39 -18.52
C ARG A 11 -2.20 -5.87 -17.49
N LEU A 12 -1.00 -6.22 -17.93
CA LEU A 12 0.12 -6.60 -17.05
C LEU A 12 0.45 -5.49 -16.05
N SER A 13 0.45 -4.22 -16.49
CA SER A 13 0.69 -3.07 -15.62
C SER A 13 -0.33 -2.96 -14.49
N ARG A 14 -1.61 -3.25 -14.76
CA ARG A 14 -2.67 -3.24 -13.74
C ARG A 14 -2.54 -4.38 -12.76
N ILE A 15 -2.25 -5.59 -13.26
CA ILE A 15 -1.98 -6.76 -12.40
C ILE A 15 -0.77 -6.47 -11.51
N ALA A 16 0.32 -5.95 -12.07
CA ALA A 16 1.50 -5.58 -11.31
C ALA A 16 1.20 -4.47 -10.29
N ALA A 17 0.37 -3.47 -10.63
CA ALA A 17 -0.05 -2.43 -9.69
C ALA A 17 -0.87 -3.02 -8.53
N ALA A 18 -1.79 -3.95 -8.84
CA ALA A 18 -2.64 -4.61 -7.84
C ALA A 18 -1.81 -5.41 -6.84
N LEU A 19 -0.87 -6.22 -7.35
CA LEU A 19 -0.03 -7.08 -6.52
C LEU A 19 1.12 -6.30 -5.88
N LEU A 20 2.02 -5.75 -6.68
CA LEU A 20 3.25 -5.12 -6.17
C LEU A 20 2.93 -3.77 -5.52
N GLY A 21 2.15 -2.92 -6.19
CA GLY A 21 1.76 -1.63 -5.64
C GLY A 21 0.93 -1.80 -4.37
N GLY A 22 -0.11 -2.64 -4.42
CA GLY A 22 -0.94 -2.95 -3.25
C GLY A 22 -0.12 -3.48 -2.09
N TYR A 23 0.86 -4.36 -2.35
CA TYR A 23 1.71 -4.95 -1.32
C TYR A 23 2.62 -3.90 -0.68
N VAL A 24 3.30 -3.07 -1.48
CA VAL A 24 4.13 -1.97 -0.98
C VAL A 24 3.31 -1.00 -0.13
N PHE A 25 2.09 -0.69 -0.57
CA PHE A 25 1.19 0.17 0.18
C PHE A 25 0.75 -0.43 1.52
N ALA A 26 0.29 -1.69 1.50
CA ALA A 26 -0.12 -2.40 2.71
C ALA A 26 1.03 -2.56 3.71
N TRP A 27 2.23 -2.89 3.23
CA TRP A 27 3.42 -2.99 4.06
C TRP A 27 3.80 -1.64 4.68
N GLY A 28 3.81 -0.56 3.89
CA GLY A 28 4.04 0.80 4.40
C GLY A 28 3.01 1.21 5.45
N PHE A 29 1.73 0.88 5.23
CA PHE A 29 0.65 1.14 6.18
C PHE A 29 0.86 0.39 7.51
N ILE A 30 1.21 -0.90 7.47
CA ILE A 30 1.53 -1.68 8.67
C ILE A 30 2.71 -1.04 9.39
N ALA A 31 3.81 -0.77 8.69
CA ALA A 31 5.01 -0.20 9.30
C ALA A 31 4.72 1.13 10.01
N LEU A 32 3.99 2.03 9.34
CA LEU A 32 3.62 3.32 9.90
C LEU A 32 2.66 3.17 11.10
N GLY A 33 1.63 2.35 10.94
CA GLY A 33 0.64 2.11 11.99
C GLY A 33 1.25 1.51 13.25
N VAL A 34 2.08 0.48 13.09
CA VAL A 34 2.81 -0.16 14.20
C VAL A 34 3.76 0.82 14.86
N ALA A 35 4.56 1.55 14.09
CA ALA A 35 5.48 2.54 14.65
C ALA A 35 4.75 3.64 15.44
N ALA A 36 3.65 4.16 14.90
CA ALA A 36 2.85 5.19 15.56
C ALA A 36 2.14 4.67 16.82
N ALA A 37 1.55 3.47 16.77
CA ALA A 37 0.88 2.87 17.93
C ALA A 37 1.87 2.51 19.03
N PHE A 38 3.05 2.00 18.66
CA PHE A 38 4.12 1.76 19.61
C PHE A 38 4.63 3.06 20.25
N ALA A 39 4.81 4.12 19.47
CA ALA A 39 5.13 5.45 19.99
C ALA A 39 4.05 5.99 20.96
N ALA A 40 2.79 5.60 20.77
CA ALA A 40 1.67 5.92 21.65
C ALA A 40 1.56 5.00 22.89
N GLY A 41 2.48 4.05 23.06
CA GLY A 41 2.54 3.15 24.23
C GLY A 41 1.82 1.81 24.06
N MET A 42 1.32 1.47 22.87
CA MET A 42 0.74 0.16 22.60
C MET A 42 1.86 -0.92 22.51
N PRO A 43 1.66 -2.12 23.07
CA PRO A 43 2.57 -3.23 22.86
C PRO A 43 2.76 -3.53 21.37
N PHE A 44 4.01 -3.80 20.97
CA PHE A 44 4.36 -4.04 19.56
C PHE A 44 3.51 -5.15 18.93
N HIS A 45 3.33 -6.26 19.65
CA HIS A 45 2.61 -7.42 19.15
C HIS A 45 1.12 -7.12 18.90
N ASP A 46 0.49 -6.35 19.80
CA ASP A 46 -0.91 -5.96 19.66
C ASP A 46 -1.10 -5.01 18.46
N ALA A 47 -0.17 -4.06 18.31
CA ALA A 47 -0.14 -3.15 17.18
C ALA A 47 0.06 -3.92 15.85
N GLU A 48 1.03 -4.82 15.80
CA GLU A 48 1.30 -5.64 14.61
C GLU A 48 0.08 -6.47 14.20
N HIS A 49 -0.59 -7.11 15.15
CA HIS A 49 -1.81 -7.88 14.89
C HIS A 49 -2.94 -6.99 14.37
N LEU A 50 -3.22 -5.87 15.04
CA LEU A 50 -4.28 -4.94 14.65
C LEU A 50 -4.05 -4.41 13.23
N PHE A 51 -2.85 -3.89 12.96
CA PHE A 51 -2.53 -3.30 11.66
C PHE A 51 -2.41 -4.34 10.55
N SER A 52 -2.04 -5.59 10.85
CA SER A 52 -2.08 -6.68 9.87
C SER A 52 -3.51 -7.02 9.44
N LEU A 53 -4.47 -7.06 10.38
CA LEU A 53 -5.88 -7.27 10.06
C LEU A 53 -6.46 -6.12 9.22
N LEU A 54 -6.14 -4.88 9.58
CA LEU A 54 -6.54 -3.69 8.83
C LEU A 54 -5.89 -3.65 7.45
N ALA A 55 -4.61 -4.02 7.35
CA ALA A 55 -3.88 -4.07 6.09
C ALA A 55 -4.43 -5.12 5.13
N PHE A 56 -4.93 -6.25 5.64
CA PHE A 56 -5.62 -7.23 4.80
C PHE A 56 -6.86 -6.63 4.11
N MET A 57 -7.70 -5.91 4.88
CA MET A 57 -8.86 -5.20 4.33
C MET A 57 -8.44 -4.10 3.34
N LEU A 58 -7.41 -3.32 3.69
CA LEU A 58 -6.86 -2.26 2.86
C LEU A 58 -6.27 -2.80 1.55
N TYR A 59 -5.57 -3.93 1.61
CA TYR A 59 -5.01 -4.61 0.44
C TYR A 59 -6.13 -5.06 -0.50
N LEU A 60 -7.23 -5.62 0.02
CA LEU A 60 -8.39 -5.97 -0.79
C LEU A 60 -8.98 -4.74 -1.51
N VAL A 61 -9.17 -3.63 -0.79
CA VAL A 61 -9.72 -2.40 -1.38
C VAL A 61 -8.80 -1.84 -2.45
N THR A 62 -7.49 -1.74 -2.19
CA THR A 62 -6.50 -1.24 -3.15
C THR A 62 -6.34 -2.16 -4.36
N PHE A 63 -6.43 -3.48 -4.15
CA PHE A 63 -6.44 -4.48 -5.20
C PHE A 63 -7.64 -4.26 -6.14
N LEU A 64 -8.86 -4.16 -5.62
CA LEU A 64 -10.06 -3.91 -6.44
C LEU A 64 -9.99 -2.54 -7.14
N TRP A 65 -9.51 -1.52 -6.42
CA TRP A 65 -9.35 -0.17 -6.97
C TRP A 65 -8.40 -0.11 -8.15
N SER A 66 -7.32 -0.91 -8.16
CA SER A 66 -6.35 -0.96 -9.26
C SER A 66 -6.98 -1.37 -10.61
N PHE A 67 -8.07 -2.14 -10.57
CA PHE A 67 -8.83 -2.53 -11.76
C PHE A 67 -9.95 -1.54 -12.08
N ALA A 68 -10.59 -0.93 -11.07
CA ALA A 68 -11.65 0.05 -11.26
C ALA A 68 -11.15 1.41 -11.77
N ALA A 69 -9.91 1.79 -11.44
CA ALA A 69 -9.35 3.08 -11.79
C ALA A 69 -9.12 3.24 -13.31
N ARG A 70 -9.47 4.41 -13.87
CA ARG A 70 -9.28 4.68 -15.30
C ARG A 70 -7.81 4.85 -15.69
N ASP A 71 -6.98 5.38 -14.79
CA ASP A 71 -5.57 5.70 -15.04
C ASP A 71 -4.62 4.83 -14.19
N SER A 72 -3.85 3.97 -14.85
CA SER A 72 -2.87 3.07 -14.22
C SER A 72 -1.72 3.84 -13.56
N ARG A 73 -1.32 5.00 -14.09
CA ARG A 73 -0.21 5.79 -13.53
C ARG A 73 -0.58 6.37 -12.17
N ARG A 74 -1.81 6.84 -12.01
CA ARG A 74 -2.32 7.34 -10.72
C ARG A 74 -2.35 6.23 -9.67
N VAL A 75 -2.73 5.02 -10.05
CA VAL A 75 -2.70 3.86 -9.16
C VAL A 75 -1.28 3.60 -8.68
N TRP A 76 -0.30 3.55 -9.59
CA TRP A 76 1.11 3.38 -9.20
C TRP A 76 1.61 4.50 -8.30
N LEU A 77 1.30 5.76 -8.60
CA LEU A 77 1.70 6.91 -7.80
C LEU A 77 1.17 6.82 -6.36
N VAL A 78 -0.10 6.47 -6.20
CA VAL A 78 -0.72 6.35 -4.87
C VAL A 78 -0.21 5.12 -4.14
N LEU A 79 -0.15 3.96 -4.80
CA LEU A 79 0.21 2.71 -4.12
C LEU A 79 1.71 2.64 -3.81
N ALA A 80 2.56 2.78 -4.82
CA ALA A 80 4.01 2.72 -4.61
C ALA A 80 4.52 3.99 -3.92
N GLY A 81 4.07 5.17 -4.36
CA GLY A 81 4.49 6.43 -3.75
C GLY A 81 3.96 6.60 -2.33
N GLY A 82 2.69 6.29 -2.09
CA GLY A 82 2.10 6.31 -0.75
C GLY A 82 2.74 5.28 0.17
N GLY A 83 2.95 4.04 -0.29
CA GLY A 83 3.61 3.00 0.50
C GLY A 83 5.05 3.36 0.86
N ALA A 84 5.83 3.88 -0.09
CA ALA A 84 7.19 4.35 0.16
C ALA A 84 7.23 5.53 1.14
N LEU A 85 6.30 6.49 1.01
CA LEU A 85 6.18 7.61 1.95
C LEU A 85 5.84 7.12 3.36
N MET A 86 4.87 6.21 3.49
CA MET A 86 4.48 5.63 4.78
C MET A 86 5.67 4.89 5.42
N ALA A 87 6.42 4.11 4.65
CA ALA A 87 7.61 3.44 5.14
C ALA A 87 8.71 4.41 5.58
N ALA A 88 8.92 5.51 4.85
CA ALA A 88 9.87 6.55 5.22
C ALA A 88 9.46 7.23 6.54
N LEU A 89 8.17 7.56 6.70
CA LEU A 89 7.63 8.12 7.94
C LEU A 89 7.74 7.13 9.11
N ALA A 90 7.45 5.85 8.88
CA ALA A 90 7.63 4.81 9.89
C ALA A 90 9.09 4.74 10.36
N SER A 91 10.04 4.77 9.43
CA SER A 91 11.47 4.77 9.74
C SER A 91 11.89 6.02 10.53
N LEU A 92 11.33 7.19 10.21
CA LEU A 92 11.58 8.43 10.96
C LEU A 92 11.06 8.33 12.40
N ILE A 93 9.86 7.77 12.60
CA ILE A 93 9.30 7.55 13.93
C ILE A 93 10.19 6.58 14.72
N GLN A 94 10.55 5.44 14.13
CA GLN A 94 11.43 4.46 14.76
C GLN A 94 12.80 5.06 15.12
N HIS A 95 13.36 5.89 14.25
CA HIS A 95 14.63 6.58 14.54
C HIS A 95 14.53 7.60 15.68
N ALA A 96 13.35 8.16 15.95
CA ALA A 96 13.14 9.07 17.07
C ALA A 96 12.90 8.34 18.41
N LEU A 97 12.58 7.05 18.37
CA LEU A 97 12.31 6.22 19.56
C LEU A 97 13.54 5.47 20.08
N VAL A 98 14.55 5.27 19.23
CA VAL A 98 15.83 4.61 19.52
C VAL A 98 16.88 5.66 19.86
#